data_AF-A0A835X9U3-F1
#
_entry.id   AF-A0A835X9U3-F1
#
_cell.length_a   1.000
_cell.length_b   1.000
_cell.length_c   1.000
_cell.angle_alpha   90.00
_cell.angle_beta   90.00
_cell.angle_gamma   90.00
#
_symmetry.space_group_name_H-M   'P 1'
#
loop_
_entity.id
_entity.type
_entity.pdbx_description
1 polymer ?
#
loop_
_entity_poly.entity_id
_entity_poly.type
_entity_poly.pdbx_seq_one_letter_code
_entity_poly.pdbx_strand_id
1 'polypeptide(L)'
;MVDFSVPADVFIYILDLFGTMAFAVTGAFKAIEHKSDIVGIIILATITGVAGGTIRDIVLGEFPTNSISDPAYVIITVATAVVIFFLYSHLKKHWNVFLKFDAIGLGVFTIIGAT
;
A
#
# COMPACT_ATOMS: atom_id res chain seq x y z
N MET A 1 8.26 -2.92 35.69
CA MET A 1 8.52 -3.68 34.45
C MET A 1 7.58 -3.09 33.42
N VAL A 2 8.12 -2.33 32.47
CA VAL A 2 7.31 -1.76 31.37
C VAL A 2 7.09 -2.92 30.41
N ASP A 3 5.89 -3.46 30.37
CA ASP A 3 5.53 -4.46 29.37
C ASP A 3 5.65 -3.79 28.00
N PHE A 4 6.74 -4.12 27.30
CA PHE A 4 7.00 -3.74 25.91
C PHE A 4 6.10 -4.56 24.96
N SER A 5 4.85 -4.75 25.35
CA SER A 5 3.81 -5.30 24.49
C SER A 5 3.44 -4.20 23.52
N VAL A 6 3.94 -4.25 22.29
CA VAL A 6 3.45 -3.40 21.22
C VAL A 6 1.93 -3.56 21.21
N PRO A 7 1.16 -2.48 21.45
CA PRO A 7 -0.27 -2.61 21.56
C PRO A 7 -0.81 -3.05 20.19
N ALA A 8 -1.76 -3.99 20.18
CA ALA A 8 -2.13 -4.76 18.98
C ALA A 8 -2.61 -3.87 17.82
N ASP A 9 -3.21 -2.74 18.15
CA ASP A 9 -3.59 -1.65 17.25
C ASP A 9 -2.38 -1.08 16.47
N VAL A 10 -1.27 -0.81 17.13
CA VAL A 10 -0.04 -0.30 16.48
C VAL A 10 0.54 -1.36 15.53
N PHE A 11 0.47 -2.63 15.91
CA PHE A 11 0.94 -3.72 15.06
C PHE A 11 0.08 -3.86 13.78
N ILE A 12 -1.25 -3.82 13.93
CA ILE A 12 -2.19 -3.86 12.79
C ILE A 12 -1.98 -2.65 11.88
N TYR A 13 -1.81 -1.45 12.46
CA TYR A 13 -1.56 -0.23 11.70
C TYR A 13 -0.29 -0.30 10.84
N ILE A 14 0.82 -0.81 11.41
CA ILE A 14 2.07 -0.98 10.67
C ILE A 14 1.90 -1.98 9.52
N LEU A 15 1.18 -3.08 9.75
CA LEU A 15 0.89 -4.07 8.72
C LEU A 15 -0.01 -3.51 7.61
N ASP A 16 -0.99 -2.67 7.96
CA ASP A 16 -1.88 -2.01 7.01
C ASP A 16 -1.09 -1.04 6.11
N LEU A 17 -0.25 -0.18 6.70
CA LEU A 17 0.66 0.69 5.95
C LEU A 17 1.64 -0.08 5.06
N PHE A 18 2.17 -1.20 5.54
CA PHE A 18 3.04 -2.06 4.75
C PHE A 18 2.32 -2.65 3.53
N GLY A 19 1.10 -3.15 3.71
CA GLY A 19 0.28 -3.65 2.60
C GLY A 19 -0.09 -2.56 1.61
N THR A 20 -0.48 -1.36 2.09
CA THR A 20 -0.71 -0.18 1.25
C THR A 20 0.52 0.19 0.42
N MET A 21 1.72 0.18 1.02
CA MET A 21 2.98 0.42 0.31
C MET A 21 3.22 -0.65 -0.76
N ALA A 22 3.05 -1.93 -0.44
CA ALA A 22 3.26 -3.03 -1.37
C ALA A 22 2.35 -2.89 -2.61
N PHE A 23 1.05 -2.61 -2.40
CA PHE A 23 0.10 -2.36 -3.47
C PHE A 23 0.40 -1.08 -4.26
N ALA A 24 0.89 -0.02 -3.60
CA ALA A 24 1.32 1.19 -4.27
C ALA A 24 2.50 0.95 -5.22
N VAL A 25 3.43 0.06 -4.86
CA VAL A 25 4.50 -0.36 -5.79
C VAL A 25 3.90 -1.01 -7.02
N THR A 26 2.98 -1.97 -6.84
CA THR A 26 2.32 -2.68 -7.94
C THR A 26 1.60 -1.70 -8.88
N GLY A 27 0.85 -0.74 -8.33
CA GLY A 27 0.20 0.31 -9.10
C GLY A 27 1.17 1.23 -9.84
N ALA A 28 2.25 1.67 -9.18
CA ALA A 28 3.26 2.55 -9.77
C ALA A 28 3.95 1.89 -10.98
N PHE A 29 4.38 0.64 -10.85
CA PHE A 29 4.98 -0.09 -11.97
C PHE A 29 3.99 -0.28 -13.11
N LYS A 30 2.74 -0.62 -12.82
CA LYS A 30 1.72 -0.83 -13.85
C LYS A 30 1.49 0.45 -14.66
N ALA A 31 1.47 1.61 -14.00
CA ALA A 31 1.37 2.91 -14.68
C ALA A 31 2.60 3.18 -15.57
N ILE A 32 3.81 2.87 -15.08
CA ILE A 32 5.03 3.05 -15.88
C ILE A 32 5.04 2.13 -17.11
N GLU A 33 4.58 0.89 -16.99
CA GLU A 33 4.43 -0.04 -18.14
C GLU A 33 3.49 0.51 -19.21
N HIS A 34 2.46 1.26 -18.80
CA HIS A 34 1.50 1.91 -19.69
C HIS A 34 1.97 3.29 -20.17
N LYS A 35 3.23 3.65 -19.92
CA LYS A 35 3.85 4.92 -20.32
C LYS A 35 3.12 6.15 -19.77
N SER A 36 2.52 6.04 -18.58
CA SER A 36 1.94 7.18 -17.87
C SER A 36 3.03 8.14 -17.41
N ASP A 37 2.65 9.41 -17.25
CA ASP A 37 3.50 10.44 -16.64
C ASP A 37 3.54 10.30 -15.11
N ILE A 38 4.37 11.12 -14.45
CA ILE A 38 4.54 11.05 -12.98
C ILE A 38 3.22 11.23 -12.23
N VAL A 39 2.33 12.08 -12.75
CA VAL A 39 1.01 12.32 -12.14
C VAL A 39 0.16 11.05 -12.24
N GLY A 40 0.09 10.42 -13.42
CA GLY A 40 -0.62 9.15 -13.60
C GLY A 40 -0.06 8.02 -12.74
N ILE A 41 1.26 7.98 -12.56
CA ILE A 41 1.93 6.99 -11.69
C ILE A 41 1.53 7.18 -10.22
N ILE A 42 1.55 8.41 -9.73
CA ILE A 42 1.14 8.73 -8.35
C ILE A 42 -0.34 8.39 -8.14
N ILE A 43 -1.20 8.75 -9.09
CA ILE A 43 -2.64 8.47 -9.03
C ILE A 43 -2.89 6.97 -8.96
N LEU A 44 -2.31 6.19 -9.89
CA LEU A 44 -2.56 4.75 -9.93
C LEU A 44 -1.99 4.06 -8.69
N ALA A 45 -0.77 4.42 -8.26
CA ALA A 45 -0.17 3.89 -7.04
C ALA A 45 -1.04 4.18 -5.79
N THR A 46 -1.57 5.39 -5.69
CA THR A 46 -2.41 5.81 -4.56
C THR A 46 -3.72 5.05 -4.57
N ILE A 47 -4.43 5.01 -5.70
CA ILE A 47 -5.69 4.27 -5.83
C ILE A 47 -5.47 2.80 -5.50
N THR A 48 -4.44 2.15 -6.07
CA THR A 48 -4.17 0.73 -5.80
C THR A 48 -3.81 0.48 -4.33
N GLY A 49 -3.03 1.35 -3.70
CA GLY A 49 -2.63 1.22 -2.30
C GLY A 49 -3.77 1.40 -1.30
N VAL A 50 -4.67 2.37 -1.51
CA VAL A 50 -5.73 2.72 -0.55
C VAL A 50 -7.06 2.03 -0.82
N ALA A 51 -7.32 1.56 -2.04
CA ALA A 51 -8.62 1.00 -2.42
C ALA A 51 -9.01 -0.21 -1.56
N GLY A 52 -8.06 -1.09 -1.24
CA GLY A 52 -8.34 -2.29 -0.41
C GLY A 52 -8.84 -1.93 0.99
N GLY A 53 -8.06 -1.12 1.72
CA GLY A 53 -8.44 -0.64 3.06
C GLY A 53 -9.73 0.18 3.04
N THR A 54 -9.88 1.06 2.04
CA THR A 54 -11.10 1.85 1.88
C THR A 54 -12.34 0.96 1.67
N ILE A 55 -12.26 -0.05 0.78
CA ILE A 55 -13.39 -0.96 0.54
C ILE A 55 -13.66 -1.81 1.78
N ARG A 56 -12.62 -2.31 2.47
CA ARG A 56 -12.74 -3.04 3.74
C ARG A 56 -13.54 -2.22 4.76
N ASP A 57 -13.07 -1.00 5.04
CA ASP A 57 -13.67 -0.13 6.04
C ASP A 57 -15.14 0.20 5.70
N ILE A 58 -15.45 0.45 4.41
CA ILE A 58 -16.82 0.67 3.93
C ILE A 58 -17.72 -0.55 4.16
N VAL A 59 -17.24 -1.75 3.84
CA VAL A 59 -18.00 -3.00 4.00
C VAL A 59 -18.26 -3.30 5.48
N LEU A 60 -17.32 -2.96 6.36
CA LEU A 60 -17.46 -3.10 7.81
C LEU A 60 -18.31 -1.98 8.44
N GLY A 61 -18.66 -0.95 7.68
CA GLY A 61 -19.45 0.19 8.17
C GLY A 61 -18.63 1.22 8.96
N GLU A 62 -17.30 1.22 8.83
CA GLU A 62 -16.41 2.17 9.47
C GLU A 62 -16.28 3.45 8.64
N PHE A 63 -16.84 4.54 9.15
CA PHE A 63 -16.77 5.87 8.53
C PHE A 63 -16.35 6.93 9.55
N PRO A 64 -15.44 7.86 9.19
CA PRO A 64 -14.69 7.93 7.94
C PRO A 64 -13.59 6.84 7.85
N THR A 65 -13.27 6.38 6.64
CA THR A 65 -12.30 5.30 6.43
C THR A 65 -10.89 5.73 6.85
N ASN A 66 -10.11 4.82 7.42
CA ASN A 66 -8.77 5.14 7.93
C ASN A 66 -7.82 5.55 6.81
N SER A 67 -7.94 4.90 5.65
CA SER A 67 -7.17 5.21 4.45
C SER A 67 -7.37 6.63 3.91
N ILE A 68 -8.50 7.28 4.23
CA ILE A 68 -8.82 8.64 3.80
C ILE A 68 -8.60 9.65 4.94
N SER A 69 -8.83 9.24 6.19
CA SER A 69 -8.73 10.12 7.36
C SER A 69 -7.28 10.35 7.79
N ASP A 70 -6.40 9.36 7.62
CA ASP A 70 -4.99 9.45 7.98
C ASP A 70 -4.12 9.80 6.74
N PRO A 71 -3.47 10.98 6.73
CA PRO A 71 -2.56 11.37 5.65
C PRO A 71 -1.40 10.40 5.42
N ALA A 72 -1.02 9.58 6.41
CA ALA A 72 0.08 8.64 6.28
C ALA A 72 -0.09 7.67 5.10
N TYR A 73 -1.32 7.22 4.82
CA TYR A 73 -1.62 6.33 3.71
C TYR A 73 -1.35 6.99 2.35
N VAL A 74 -1.74 8.26 2.19
CA VAL A 74 -1.46 9.01 0.95
C VAL A 74 0.02 9.35 0.85
N ILE A 75 0.67 9.74 1.95
CA ILE A 75 2.10 10.05 1.97
C ILE A 75 2.91 8.82 1.56
N ILE A 76 2.59 7.63 2.08
CA ILE A 76 3.34 6.41 1.76
C ILE A 76 3.13 5.99 0.31
N THR A 77 1.94 6.11 -0.26
CA THR A 77 1.71 5.78 -1.67
C THR A 77 2.40 6.76 -2.62
N VAL A 78 2.37 8.06 -2.32
CA VAL A 78 3.05 9.10 -3.11
C VAL A 78 4.56 8.92 -3.03
N ALA A 79 5.12 8.75 -1.83
CA ALA A 79 6.54 8.52 -1.64
C ALA A 79 7.01 7.27 -2.38
N THR A 80 6.22 6.18 -2.29
CA THR A 80 6.48 4.94 -3.02
C THR A 80 6.47 5.15 -4.53
N ALA A 81 5.46 5.84 -5.07
CA ALA A 81 5.36 6.14 -6.49
C ALA A 81 6.57 6.94 -7.02
N VAL A 82 7.00 7.96 -6.27
CA VAL A 82 8.17 8.78 -6.61
C VAL A 82 9.45 7.94 -6.59
N VAL A 83 9.65 7.12 -5.55
CA VAL A 83 10.80 6.21 -5.46
C VAL A 83 10.82 5.23 -6.63
N ILE A 84 9.68 4.60 -6.95
CA ILE A 84 9.56 3.66 -8.06
C ILE A 84 9.81 4.36 -9.40
N PHE A 85 9.31 5.58 -9.61
CA PHE A 85 9.57 6.33 -10.84
C PHE A 85 11.06 6.50 -11.14
N PHE A 86 11.86 6.87 -10.13
CA PHE A 86 13.31 7.02 -10.30
C PHE A 86 14.05 5.68 -10.39
N LEU A 87 13.64 4.68 -9.60
CA LEU A 87 14.33 3.39 -9.52
C LEU A 87 13.86 2.38 -10.58
N TYR A 88 12.81 2.67 -11.34
CA TYR A 88 12.20 1.75 -12.30
C TYR A 88 13.22 1.14 -13.26
N SER A 89 14.17 1.95 -13.77
CA SER A 89 15.21 1.49 -14.69
C SER A 89 16.06 0.34 -14.11
N HIS A 90 16.31 0.35 -12.80
CA HIS A 90 17.07 -0.70 -12.10
C HIS A 90 16.16 -1.86 -11.67
N LEU A 91 14.92 -1.56 -11.28
CA LEU A 91 14.02 -2.56 -10.70
C LEU A 91 13.24 -3.38 -11.73
N LYS A 92 13.15 -2.94 -12.99
CA LYS A 92 12.44 -3.68 -14.06
C LYS A 92 12.91 -5.14 -14.19
N LYS A 93 14.18 -5.41 -13.93
CA LYS A 93 14.76 -6.77 -13.98
C LYS A 93 14.21 -7.70 -12.87
N HIS A 94 13.72 -7.13 -11.78
CA HIS A 94 13.27 -7.86 -10.58
C HIS A 94 11.75 -7.81 -10.38
N TRP A 95 10.96 -7.48 -11.41
CA TRP A 95 9.50 -7.39 -11.33
C TRP A 95 8.84 -8.66 -10.77
N ASN A 96 9.28 -9.85 -11.19
CA ASN A 96 8.78 -11.12 -10.67
C ASN A 96 9.04 -11.33 -9.17
N VAL A 97 10.04 -10.65 -8.60
CA VAL A 97 10.30 -10.67 -7.17
C VAL A 97 9.32 -9.73 -6.45
N PHE A 98 9.06 -8.55 -7.01
CA PHE A 98 8.03 -7.63 -6.50
C PHE A 98 6.63 -8.26 -6.47
N LEU A 99 6.27 -9.01 -7.51
CA LEU A 99 4.98 -9.72 -7.56
C LEU A 99 4.81 -10.76 -6.45
N LYS A 100 5.92 -11.35 -5.97
CA LYS A 100 5.89 -12.27 -4.82
C LYS A 100 5.70 -11.53 -3.51
N PHE A 101 6.27 -10.33 -3.39
CA PHE A 101 6.03 -9.47 -2.22
C PHE A 101 4.59 -8.92 -2.18
N ASP A 102 4.00 -8.62 -3.34
CA ASP A 102 2.59 -8.24 -3.45
C ASP A 102 1.66 -9.34 -2.93
N ALA A 103 1.96 -10.61 -3.22
CA ALA A 103 1.24 -11.76 -2.67
C ALA A 103 1.33 -11.85 -1.13
N ILE A 104 2.44 -11.40 -0.53
CA ILE A 104 2.56 -11.30 0.93
C ILE A 104 1.62 -10.20 1.46
N GLY A 105 1.58 -9.05 0.79
CA GLY A 105 0.64 -7.96 1.11
C GLY A 105 -0.83 -8.40 1.07
N LEU A 106 -1.23 -9.17 0.05
CA LEU A 106 -2.56 -9.78 -0.04
C LEU A 106 -2.87 -10.71 1.14
N GLY A 107 -1.91 -11.54 1.56
CA GLY A 107 -2.06 -12.41 2.73
C GLY A 107 -2.28 -11.63 4.02
N VAL A 108 -1.49 -10.56 4.23
CA VAL A 108 -1.62 -9.68 5.39
C VAL A 108 -2.99 -8.99 5.42
N PHE A 109 -3.44 -8.42 4.30
CA PHE A 109 -4.76 -7.77 4.20
C PHE A 109 -5.91 -8.74 4.43
N THR A 110 -5.77 -9.98 3.98
CA THR A 110 -6.78 -11.03 4.21
C THR A 110 -6.92 -11.35 5.71
N ILE A 111 -5.80 -11.43 6.44
CA ILE A 111 -5.81 -11.71 7.89
C ILE A 111 -6.40 -10.51 8.66
N ILE A 112 -5.96 -9.29 8.33
CA ILE A 112 -6.47 -8.08 8.98
C ILE A 112 -7.96 -7.92 8.74
N GLY A 113 -8.44 -8.13 7.50
CA GLY A 113 -9.87 -8.00 7.19
C GLY A 113 -10.75 -9.13 7.72
N ALA A 114 -10.17 -10.27 8.12
CA ALA A 114 -10.89 -11.39 8.70
C ALA A 114 -11.00 -11.32 10.24
N THR A 115 -10.24 -10.42 10.88
CA THR A 115 -10.23 -10.20 12.33
C THR A 115 -11.16 -9.05 12.68
#